data_AF-A0A2T7NIV0-F1
#
_entry.id   AF-A0A2T7NIV0-F1
#
_cell.length_a   1.000
_cell.length_b   1.000
_cell.length_c   1.000
_cell.angle_alpha   90.00
_cell.angle_beta   90.00
_cell.angle_gamma   90.00
#
_symmetry.space_group_name_H-M   'P 1'
#
loop_
_entity.id
_entity.type
_entity.pdbx_description
1 polymer ?
#
loop_
_entity_poly.entity_id
_entity_poly.type
_entity_poly.pdbx_seq_one_letter_code
_entity_poly.pdbx_strand_id
1 'polypeptide(L)'
;MEAQNIYHADKNHSDPAGLFEPLVVLEFSATAKRSSVEWLLAKLQALKTDGGADLAVRTLYIEHSSETMLLVTASTERLLLAAEMMEMKKKHKDGFHREVTVQDIENFDGSEDLGSFFTQAEKQRLIFKEIENIRAGELDQHVPGYENIKLYPGKSIIKKYLSRRILLQIYPVHDSEALKRLGDEWYQPHKAFSRQPIDKIQKYFGEKITLYFAFLGLYTVSLIPPAVIGVIYFVTSWRSVYREAIFAIFNLIWSTIFLETWKRYCVELTYSWGTINTAVSKFEEPRANFYGTLGRNPVTGKPEVVYPKWKRALRFYAVTVPVISLCLFVAFLVMLFYFWMQKWADSLHEEDKGWISFMLLFVPTAIYAVIIGILNSIYRIVAKKLNDFENHRLDSSYENHLVLKLILFDFVNCFICLFYVAFYLQDRAVLKSFLSTLLVTQQVIGQIREAMVPFLFLHRRSKQLDIALKKRQVLQENDEALDVDASVKKKVVVESSMDKYEGTMDDYLELFLQFGYVYLFSSAFPLAAVWAFLNNVTEIRCDAFKMCRIFQRPFSEPASSTGIWQRIATAARKKQMLRIFKRPARDTMQ
;
A
#
# COMPACT_ATOMS: atom_id res chain seq x y z
N MET A 1 26.17 27.83 35.50
CA MET A 1 26.57 26.53 36.08
C MET A 1 25.79 26.27 37.37
N GLU A 2 24.46 26.35 37.33
CA GLU A 2 23.61 26.13 38.52
C GLU A 2 22.22 25.56 38.14
N ALA A 3 22.16 24.76 37.08
CA ALA A 3 20.93 24.12 36.59
C ALA A 3 21.10 22.62 36.25
N GLN A 4 22.09 21.95 36.86
CA GLN A 4 22.45 20.55 36.54
C GLN A 4 22.35 19.57 37.72
N ASN A 5 21.86 19.99 38.90
CA ASN A 5 21.97 19.18 40.14
C ASN A 5 20.64 18.75 40.78
N ILE A 6 19.57 18.56 40.01
CA ILE A 6 18.33 17.94 40.51
C ILE A 6 17.86 16.81 39.58
N TYR A 7 18.74 15.86 39.23
CA TYR A 7 18.36 14.63 38.50
C TYR A 7 19.24 13.43 38.85
N HIS A 8 19.47 13.21 40.14
CA HIS A 8 20.10 11.99 40.64
C HIS A 8 19.44 11.49 41.92
N ALA A 9 18.34 10.77 41.77
CA ALA A 9 17.85 9.76 42.73
C ALA A 9 16.61 9.06 42.14
N ASP A 10 16.81 8.00 41.35
CA ASP A 10 16.35 6.65 41.72
C ASP A 10 16.76 5.66 40.61
N LYS A 11 17.78 4.86 40.91
CA LYS A 11 18.17 3.71 40.11
C LYS A 11 17.32 2.54 40.57
N ASN A 12 16.28 2.22 39.79
CA ASN A 12 15.73 0.88 39.59
C ASN A 12 14.64 0.99 38.51
N HIS A 13 15.00 0.81 37.23
CA HIS A 13 14.02 0.57 36.16
C HIS A 13 13.46 -0.85 36.25
N SER A 14 12.85 -1.16 37.40
CA SER A 14 11.81 -2.16 37.54
C SER A 14 10.55 -1.36 37.84
N ASP A 15 9.77 -1.13 36.78
CA ASP A 15 8.46 -0.46 36.84
C ASP A 15 7.63 -1.09 37.98
N PRO A 16 7.34 -0.38 39.08
CA PRO A 16 6.50 -0.92 40.12
C PRO A 16 5.04 -0.80 39.63
N ALA A 17 4.46 -1.91 39.19
CA ALA A 17 3.03 -2.06 38.86
C ALA A 17 2.51 -1.37 37.57
N GLY A 18 3.32 -1.26 36.51
CA GLY A 18 2.88 -0.89 35.16
C GLY A 18 2.80 -2.10 34.22
N LEU A 19 1.63 -2.37 33.60
CA LEU A 19 1.50 -3.38 32.54
C LEU A 19 2.43 -3.01 31.36
N PHE A 20 3.44 -3.83 31.07
CA PHE A 20 4.25 -3.69 29.86
C PHE A 20 3.39 -3.97 28.63
N GLU A 21 2.93 -2.92 27.94
CA GLU A 21 2.17 -3.06 26.69
C GLU A 21 3.15 -3.02 25.49
N PRO A 22 3.32 -4.14 24.76
CA PRO A 22 4.19 -4.16 23.60
C PRO A 22 3.55 -3.44 22.42
N LEU A 23 4.28 -2.47 21.85
CA LEU A 23 3.82 -1.70 20.70
C LEU A 23 4.43 -2.20 19.39
N VAL A 24 5.71 -2.60 19.41
CA VAL A 24 6.46 -3.07 18.25
C VAL A 24 7.19 -4.36 18.58
N VAL A 25 7.26 -5.29 17.62
CA VAL A 25 7.94 -6.58 17.76
C VAL A 25 9.04 -6.70 16.71
N LEU A 26 10.23 -7.14 17.13
CA LEU A 26 11.34 -7.52 16.26
C LEU A 26 11.51 -9.03 16.32
N GLU A 27 11.35 -9.72 15.19
CA GLU A 27 11.50 -11.17 15.09
C GLU A 27 12.82 -11.52 14.42
N PHE A 28 13.64 -12.30 15.13
CA PHE A 28 14.93 -12.77 14.65
C PHE A 28 14.82 -14.13 13.97
N SER A 29 15.75 -14.41 13.07
CA SER A 29 15.91 -15.75 12.50
C SER A 29 16.30 -16.74 13.61
N ALA A 30 15.81 -17.98 13.53
CA ALA A 30 16.26 -19.08 14.38
C ALA A 30 17.78 -19.34 14.31
N THR A 31 18.44 -18.88 13.25
CA THR A 31 19.90 -18.99 13.06
C THR A 31 20.69 -17.77 13.57
N ALA A 32 20.00 -16.77 14.14
CA ALA A 32 20.64 -15.56 14.65
C ALA A 32 21.51 -15.89 15.87
N LYS A 33 22.77 -15.46 15.84
CA LYS A 33 23.69 -15.64 16.97
C LYS A 33 23.23 -14.79 18.17
N ARG A 34 23.23 -15.38 19.36
CA ARG A 34 22.83 -14.72 20.62
C ARG A 34 23.57 -13.41 20.87
N SER A 35 24.88 -13.36 20.60
CA SER A 35 25.68 -12.13 20.73
C SER A 35 25.21 -10.98 19.83
N SER A 36 24.67 -11.29 18.64
CA SER A 36 24.10 -10.29 17.73
C SER A 36 22.76 -9.74 18.23
N VAL A 37 21.97 -10.58 18.90
CA VAL A 37 20.69 -10.21 19.51
C VAL A 37 20.92 -9.36 20.76
N GLU A 38 21.79 -9.82 21.67
CA GLU A 38 22.14 -9.11 22.90
C GLU A 38 22.78 -7.75 22.62
N TRP A 39 23.61 -7.64 21.59
CA TRP A 39 24.17 -6.35 21.18
C TRP A 39 23.10 -5.39 20.65
N LEU A 40 22.14 -5.87 19.84
CA LEU A 40 21.04 -5.00 19.39
C LEU A 40 20.13 -4.61 20.56
N LEU A 41 19.85 -5.53 21.47
CA LEU A 41 19.11 -5.27 22.70
C LEU A 41 19.79 -4.16 23.53
N ALA A 42 21.10 -4.27 23.75
CA ALA A 42 21.87 -3.26 24.46
C ALA A 42 21.83 -1.90 23.76
N LYS A 43 21.91 -1.85 22.42
CA LYS A 43 21.78 -0.60 21.65
C LYS A 43 20.37 0.00 21.71
N LEU A 44 19.33 -0.83 21.78
CA LEU A 44 17.95 -0.36 21.92
C LEU A 44 17.70 0.24 23.31
N GLN A 45 18.24 -0.38 24.36
CA GLN A 45 18.08 0.07 25.76
C GLN A 45 19.04 1.20 26.15
N ALA A 46 20.20 1.33 25.49
CA ALA A 46 21.16 2.38 25.79
C ALA A 46 20.58 3.77 25.59
N LEU A 47 21.06 4.72 26.41
CA LEU A 47 20.66 6.12 26.35
C LEU A 47 21.01 6.75 24.99
N LYS A 48 20.25 7.79 24.63
CA LYS A 48 20.48 8.54 23.38
C LYS A 48 21.86 9.22 23.34
N THR A 49 22.37 9.66 24.49
CA THR A 49 23.72 10.24 24.62
C THR A 49 24.82 9.27 24.19
N ASP A 50 24.58 7.98 24.38
CA ASP A 50 25.53 6.90 24.10
C ASP A 50 25.34 6.33 22.69
N GLY A 51 24.47 6.96 21.88
CA GLY A 51 24.11 6.52 20.53
C GLY A 51 23.06 5.39 20.50
N GLY A 52 22.35 5.15 21.60
CA GLY A 52 21.25 4.20 21.69
C GLY A 52 19.88 4.78 21.31
N ALA A 53 18.80 4.06 21.63
CA ALA A 53 17.43 4.49 21.37
C ALA A 53 16.62 4.86 22.62
N ASP A 54 17.09 4.48 23.82
CA ASP A 54 16.40 4.65 25.10
C ASP A 54 14.97 4.11 25.06
N LEU A 55 14.84 2.84 24.64
CA LEU A 55 13.56 2.13 24.52
C LEU A 55 13.47 1.02 25.56
N ALA A 56 12.28 0.81 26.10
CA ALA A 56 12.00 -0.29 27.01
C ALA A 56 11.80 -1.57 26.18
N VAL A 57 12.69 -2.55 26.36
CA VAL A 57 12.68 -3.79 25.58
C VAL A 57 12.60 -5.01 26.50
N ARG A 58 11.67 -5.92 26.20
CA ARG A 58 11.54 -7.24 26.83
C ARG A 58 11.86 -8.33 25.80
N THR A 59 12.63 -9.33 26.21
CA THR A 59 12.96 -10.46 25.33
C THR A 59 12.00 -11.62 25.56
N LEU A 60 11.47 -12.17 24.48
CA LEU A 60 10.71 -13.42 24.47
C LEU A 60 11.52 -14.49 23.74
N TYR A 61 11.82 -15.57 24.44
CA TYR A 61 12.44 -16.76 23.87
C TYR A 61 11.36 -17.81 23.58
N ILE A 62 11.36 -18.35 22.37
CA ILE A 62 10.51 -19.47 21.98
C ILE A 62 11.38 -20.73 21.91
N GLU A 63 11.39 -21.51 22.99
CA GLU A 63 12.32 -22.64 23.20
C GLU A 63 12.31 -23.67 22.07
N HIS A 64 11.14 -23.96 21.48
CA HIS A 64 11.01 -25.02 20.46
C HIS A 64 11.41 -24.60 19.05
N SER A 65 11.39 -23.31 18.71
CA SER A 65 11.79 -22.83 17.38
C SER A 65 13.17 -22.15 17.38
N SER A 66 13.82 -21.99 18.54
CA SER A 66 15.01 -21.15 18.71
C SER A 66 14.80 -19.71 18.20
N GLU A 67 13.54 -19.27 18.07
CA GLU A 67 13.19 -17.93 17.63
C GLU A 67 13.26 -16.99 18.82
N THR A 68 13.95 -15.86 18.64
CA THR A 68 13.99 -14.79 19.64
C THR A 68 13.17 -13.62 19.12
N MET A 69 12.26 -13.12 19.96
CA MET A 69 11.48 -11.93 19.68
C MET A 69 11.79 -10.85 20.71
N LEU A 70 11.99 -9.61 20.26
CA LEU A 70 12.10 -8.46 21.15
C LEU A 70 10.81 -7.67 21.09
N LEU A 71 10.17 -7.53 22.25
CA LEU A 71 9.01 -6.67 22.44
C LEU A 71 9.51 -5.28 22.84
N VAL A 72 9.06 -4.26 22.13
CA VAL A 72 9.52 -2.88 22.32
C VAL A 72 8.36 -1.97 22.69
N THR A 73 8.59 -1.16 23.72
CA THR A 73 7.73 -0.06 24.14
C THR A 73 8.59 1.16 24.52
N ALA A 74 7.95 2.28 24.84
CA ALA A 74 8.64 3.51 25.20
C ALA A 74 7.85 4.27 26.27
N SER A 75 8.56 5.00 27.13
CA SER A 75 7.94 5.93 28.07
C SER A 75 7.30 7.11 27.33
N THR A 76 6.30 7.75 27.95
CA THR A 76 5.62 8.92 27.38
C THR A 76 6.58 10.07 27.10
N GLU A 77 7.52 10.32 28.02
CA GLU A 77 8.57 11.33 27.85
C GLU A 77 9.43 11.06 26.61
N ARG A 78 9.81 9.79 26.42
CA ARG A 78 10.62 9.39 25.29
C ARG A 78 9.89 9.57 23.96
N LEU A 79 8.59 9.27 23.94
CA LEU A 79 7.72 9.48 22.78
C LEU A 79 7.57 10.97 22.44
N LEU A 80 7.47 11.85 23.44
CA LEU A 80 7.42 13.30 23.22
C LEU A 80 8.72 13.82 22.60
N LEU A 81 9.88 13.41 23.12
CA LEU A 81 11.19 13.75 22.54
C LEU A 81 11.34 13.20 21.11
N ALA A 82 10.85 11.99 20.86
CA ALA A 82 10.84 11.40 19.51
C ALA A 82 9.95 12.20 18.55
N ALA A 83 8.79 12.67 19.02
CA ALA A 83 7.87 13.48 18.23
C ALA A 83 8.47 14.85 17.87
N GLU A 84 9.17 15.49 18.81
CA GLU A 84 9.89 16.74 18.57
C GLU A 84 11.02 16.56 17.55
N MET A 85 11.85 15.53 17.69
CA MET A 85 12.92 15.21 16.72
C MET A 85 12.39 14.89 15.31
N MET A 86 11.15 14.42 15.20
CA MET A 86 10.50 14.10 13.93
C MET A 86 9.64 15.24 13.40
N GLU A 87 9.66 16.42 14.04
CA GLU A 87 8.87 17.60 13.67
C GLU A 87 7.38 17.25 13.50
N MET A 88 6.85 16.37 14.37
CA MET A 88 5.46 15.91 14.30
C MET A 88 4.53 17.10 14.57
N LYS A 89 3.50 17.26 13.72
CA LYS A 89 2.53 18.34 13.85
C LYS A 89 1.26 17.86 14.50
N LYS A 90 0.79 18.60 15.52
CA LYS A 90 -0.50 18.38 16.18
C LYS A 90 -1.27 19.67 16.33
N LYS A 91 -2.56 19.53 16.53
CA LYS A 91 -3.47 20.66 16.69
C LYS A 91 -3.22 21.32 18.05
N HIS A 92 -2.96 22.61 18.00
CA HIS A 92 -2.78 23.47 19.17
C HIS A 92 -4.13 24.08 19.56
N LYS A 93 -4.28 24.54 20.81
CA LYS A 93 -5.54 25.08 21.37
C LYS A 93 -6.07 26.31 20.63
N ASP A 94 -5.22 26.98 19.85
CA ASP A 94 -5.57 28.08 18.94
C ASP A 94 -6.25 27.60 17.65
N GLY A 95 -6.36 26.29 17.44
CA GLY A 95 -6.96 25.67 16.27
C GLY A 95 -6.00 25.34 15.13
N PHE A 96 -4.74 25.78 15.21
CA PHE A 96 -3.73 25.57 14.16
C PHE A 96 -2.84 24.38 14.45
N HIS A 97 -2.30 23.73 13.41
CA HIS A 97 -1.31 22.67 13.58
C HIS A 97 0.08 23.25 13.78
N ARG A 98 0.73 22.88 14.90
CA ARG A 98 2.10 23.28 15.26
C ARG A 98 2.96 22.07 15.53
N GLU A 99 4.26 22.25 15.43
CA GLU A 99 5.25 21.21 15.73
C GLU A 99 5.27 20.97 17.24
N VAL A 100 5.16 19.70 17.63
CA VAL A 100 5.16 19.29 19.03
C VAL A 100 6.54 19.55 19.61
N THR A 101 6.60 20.35 20.67
CA THR A 101 7.82 20.54 21.47
C THR A 101 7.51 20.18 22.91
N VAL A 102 8.48 19.62 23.63
CA VAL A 102 8.29 19.25 25.03
C VAL A 102 7.97 20.48 25.89
N GLN A 103 8.51 21.65 25.54
CA GLN A 103 8.28 22.90 26.27
C GLN A 103 6.86 23.47 26.11
N ASP A 104 6.23 23.26 24.95
CA ASP A 104 4.92 23.85 24.61
C ASP A 104 3.77 22.83 24.75
N ILE A 105 4.01 21.67 25.38
CA ILE A 105 3.08 20.53 25.36
C ILE A 105 1.71 20.85 25.95
N GLU A 106 1.66 21.73 26.96
CA GLU A 106 0.42 22.13 27.66
C GLU A 106 -0.57 22.87 26.76
N ASN A 107 -0.11 23.43 25.63
CA ASN A 107 -0.93 24.21 24.71
C ASN A 107 -1.50 23.38 23.55
N PHE A 108 -1.27 22.07 23.52
CA PHE A 108 -1.83 21.18 22.50
C PHE A 108 -3.20 20.61 22.90
N ASP A 109 -4.04 20.34 21.90
CA ASP A 109 -5.32 19.65 22.10
C ASP A 109 -5.05 18.22 22.63
N GLY A 110 -5.68 17.86 23.76
CA GLY A 110 -5.51 16.56 24.40
C GLY A 110 -4.28 16.43 25.30
N SER A 111 -3.63 17.54 25.66
CA SER A 111 -2.48 17.55 26.57
C SER A 111 -2.83 17.19 28.03
N GLU A 112 -4.11 17.15 28.38
CA GLU A 112 -4.61 16.82 29.73
C GLU A 112 -4.27 15.37 30.13
N ASP A 113 -4.26 14.45 29.16
CA ASP A 113 -3.85 13.06 29.35
C ASP A 113 -2.72 12.71 28.36
N LEU A 114 -1.49 12.83 28.84
CA LEU A 114 -0.29 12.50 28.05
C LEU A 114 -0.24 11.02 27.62
N GLY A 115 -0.94 10.14 28.33
CA GLY A 115 -1.04 8.72 27.99
C GLY A 115 -1.83 8.48 26.70
N SER A 116 -2.91 9.23 26.49
CA SER A 116 -3.74 9.17 25.28
C SER A 116 -3.42 10.25 24.24
N PHE A 117 -2.54 11.20 24.55
CA PHE A 117 -2.11 12.27 23.65
C PHE A 117 -1.67 11.73 22.29
N PHE A 118 -0.85 10.67 22.26
CA PHE A 118 -0.50 9.94 21.04
C PHE A 118 -1.44 8.77 20.81
N THR A 119 -1.97 8.67 19.59
CA THR A 119 -2.65 7.46 19.13
C THR A 119 -1.67 6.29 19.08
N GLN A 120 -2.16 5.06 19.22
CA GLN A 120 -1.31 3.88 19.17
C GLN A 120 -0.52 3.78 17.84
N ALA A 121 -1.12 4.20 16.72
CA ALA A 121 -0.44 4.25 15.43
C ALA A 121 0.73 5.24 15.42
N GLU A 122 0.56 6.40 16.05
CA GLU A 122 1.64 7.39 16.24
C GLU A 122 2.74 6.86 17.15
N LYS A 123 2.39 6.24 18.29
CA LYS A 123 3.39 5.65 19.21
C LYS A 123 4.24 4.60 18.49
N GLN A 124 3.61 3.71 17.73
CA GLN A 124 4.28 2.68 16.94
C GLN A 124 5.16 3.27 15.84
N ARG A 125 4.70 4.32 15.16
CA ARG A 125 5.48 5.06 14.17
C ARG A 125 6.73 5.71 14.77
N LEU A 126 6.58 6.37 15.93
CA LEU A 126 7.69 7.00 16.65
C LEU A 126 8.73 5.96 17.07
N ILE A 127 8.29 4.86 17.70
CA ILE A 127 9.18 3.76 18.11
C ILE A 127 9.89 3.16 16.90
N PHE A 128 9.17 2.90 15.81
CA PHE A 128 9.76 2.36 14.59
C PHE A 128 10.83 3.28 14.02
N LYS A 129 10.57 4.58 13.97
CA LYS A 129 11.56 5.56 13.49
C LYS A 129 12.77 5.66 14.42
N GLU A 130 12.60 5.50 15.72
CA GLU A 130 13.72 5.45 16.67
C GLU A 130 14.58 4.20 16.47
N ILE A 131 13.96 3.05 16.29
CA ILE A 131 14.63 1.79 15.93
C ILE A 131 15.39 1.97 14.61
N GLU A 132 14.75 2.51 13.58
CA GLU A 132 15.38 2.80 12.29
C GLU A 132 16.55 3.78 12.43
N ASN A 133 16.48 4.72 13.38
CA ASN A 133 17.47 5.76 13.66
C ASN A 133 18.71 5.31 14.44
N ILE A 134 18.79 4.05 14.86
CA ILE A 134 20.01 3.51 15.46
C ILE A 134 21.11 3.39 14.40
N ARG A 135 22.26 4.02 14.67
CA ARG A 135 23.40 4.09 13.75
C ARG A 135 24.60 3.37 14.36
N ALA A 136 25.41 2.76 13.49
CA ALA A 136 26.72 2.25 13.88
C ALA A 136 27.66 3.42 14.24
N GLY A 137 28.29 3.34 15.42
CA GLY A 137 29.34 4.26 15.84
C GLY A 137 30.70 3.95 15.19
N GLU A 138 31.75 4.64 15.63
CA GLU A 138 33.12 4.43 15.11
C GLU A 138 33.71 3.08 15.53
N LEU A 139 33.34 2.60 16.71
CA LEU A 139 33.76 1.30 17.25
C LEU A 139 33.02 0.12 16.61
N ASP A 140 31.87 0.37 15.96
CA ASP A 140 30.98 -0.65 15.42
C ASP A 140 31.41 -1.04 13.99
N GLN A 141 32.54 -1.74 13.83
CA GLN A 141 33.08 -2.12 12.51
C GLN A 141 32.35 -3.30 11.84
N HIS A 142 31.81 -4.22 12.63
CA HIS A 142 31.05 -5.37 12.13
C HIS A 142 29.91 -5.72 13.10
N VAL A 143 28.94 -6.49 12.61
CA VAL A 143 27.90 -7.04 13.48
C VAL A 143 28.52 -8.12 14.40
N PRO A 144 28.33 -8.06 15.72
CA PRO A 144 28.86 -9.08 16.63
C PRO A 144 28.37 -10.49 16.25
N GLY A 145 29.29 -11.45 16.27
CA GLY A 145 29.05 -12.80 15.78
C GLY A 145 29.13 -12.98 14.25
N TYR A 146 29.17 -11.89 13.47
CA TYR A 146 29.25 -11.94 12.01
C TYR A 146 30.33 -11.01 11.47
N GLU A 147 31.59 -11.44 11.51
CA GLU A 147 32.75 -10.67 11.04
C GLU A 147 32.66 -10.29 9.54
N ASN A 148 32.00 -11.13 8.74
CA ASN A 148 31.76 -10.87 7.31
C ASN A 148 30.79 -9.71 7.05
N ILE A 149 30.05 -9.26 8.06
CA ILE A 149 29.03 -8.22 7.95
C ILE A 149 29.58 -6.90 8.47
N LYS A 150 30.33 -6.21 7.58
CA LYS A 150 30.89 -4.89 7.88
C LYS A 150 29.82 -3.81 8.02
N LEU A 151 30.01 -2.97 9.02
CA LEU A 151 29.31 -1.74 9.32
C LEU A 151 30.29 -0.57 9.13
N TYR A 152 29.77 0.60 8.82
CA TYR A 152 30.56 1.83 8.75
C TYR A 152 29.85 2.91 9.56
N PRO A 153 30.59 3.92 10.06
CA PRO A 153 30.01 4.96 10.92
C PRO A 153 28.82 5.64 10.24
N GLY A 154 27.69 5.73 10.94
CA GLY A 154 26.46 6.31 10.40
C GLY A 154 25.60 5.36 9.55
N LYS A 155 25.95 4.07 9.41
CA LYS A 155 25.05 3.07 8.79
C LYS A 155 23.89 2.74 9.75
N SER A 156 22.66 2.68 9.24
CA SER A 156 21.53 2.09 9.99
C SER A 156 21.78 0.61 10.26
N ILE A 157 21.77 0.25 11.55
CA ILE A 157 22.00 -1.14 12.01
C ILE A 157 20.84 -2.02 11.58
N ILE A 158 19.61 -1.55 11.79
CA ILE A 158 18.38 -2.28 11.51
C ILE A 158 18.25 -2.64 10.02
N LYS A 159 18.50 -1.68 9.13
CA LYS A 159 18.48 -1.95 7.68
C LYS A 159 19.50 -3.01 7.28
N LYS A 160 20.67 -3.06 7.93
CA LYS A 160 21.68 -4.10 7.69
C LYS A 160 21.19 -5.46 8.17
N TYR A 161 20.58 -5.53 9.35
CA TYR A 161 20.01 -6.76 9.92
C TYR A 161 18.94 -7.36 9.01
N LEU A 162 18.02 -6.52 8.50
CA LEU A 162 16.98 -6.93 7.54
C LEU A 162 17.59 -7.43 6.21
N SER A 163 18.55 -6.69 5.64
CA SER A 163 19.19 -7.06 4.37
C SER A 163 19.92 -8.40 4.40
N ARG A 164 20.41 -8.80 5.59
CA ARG A 164 21.13 -10.05 5.82
C ARG A 164 20.27 -11.15 6.42
N ARG A 165 18.95 -10.92 6.57
CA ARG A 165 17.98 -11.86 7.16
C ARG A 165 18.36 -12.35 8.56
N ILE A 166 19.13 -11.56 9.32
CA ILE A 166 19.35 -11.78 10.76
C ILE A 166 18.05 -11.45 11.50
N LEU A 167 17.46 -10.31 11.13
CA LEU A 167 16.12 -9.92 11.50
C LEU A 167 15.17 -10.31 10.35
N LEU A 168 14.13 -11.08 10.65
CA LEU A 168 13.16 -11.53 9.66
C LEU A 168 12.13 -10.43 9.37
N GLN A 169 11.60 -9.84 10.43
CA GLN A 169 10.56 -8.83 10.34
C GLN A 169 10.49 -7.92 11.57
N ILE A 170 9.92 -6.73 11.35
CA ILE A 170 9.52 -5.78 12.37
C ILE A 170 8.07 -5.46 12.07
N TYR A 171 7.19 -5.59 13.06
CA TYR A 171 5.77 -5.28 12.88
C TYR A 171 5.18 -4.62 14.14
N PRO A 172 4.22 -3.70 13.97
CA PRO A 172 3.45 -3.16 15.07
C PRO A 172 2.36 -4.14 15.52
N VAL A 173 2.04 -4.12 16.81
CA VAL A 173 1.01 -4.99 17.38
C VAL A 173 -0.39 -4.39 17.16
N HIS A 174 -1.39 -5.22 16.86
CA HIS A 174 -2.78 -4.77 16.81
C HIS A 174 -3.33 -4.49 18.20
N ASP A 175 -4.09 -3.42 18.42
CA ASP A 175 -5.03 -3.41 19.56
C ASP A 175 -6.32 -4.15 19.15
N SER A 176 -6.55 -5.30 19.80
CA SER A 176 -7.69 -6.18 19.54
C SER A 176 -9.03 -5.53 19.86
N GLU A 177 -9.08 -4.67 20.87
CA GLU A 177 -10.33 -4.04 21.30
C GLU A 177 -10.70 -2.88 20.38
N ALA A 178 -9.77 -1.95 20.14
CA ALA A 178 -10.00 -0.85 19.20
C ALA A 178 -10.28 -1.38 17.77
N LEU A 179 -9.61 -2.46 17.35
CA LEU A 179 -9.85 -3.05 16.03
C LEU A 179 -11.24 -3.68 15.91
N LYS A 180 -11.72 -4.33 16.98
CA LYS A 180 -13.09 -4.89 16.99
C LYS A 180 -14.12 -3.78 16.89
N ARG A 181 -13.97 -2.71 17.69
CA ARG A 181 -14.85 -1.53 17.65
C ARG A 181 -14.86 -0.87 16.27
N LEU A 182 -13.68 -0.70 15.66
CA LEU A 182 -13.55 -0.18 14.30
C LEU A 182 -14.21 -1.10 13.27
N GLY A 183 -13.97 -2.41 13.35
CA GLY A 183 -14.56 -3.40 12.45
C GLY A 183 -16.10 -3.43 12.49
N ASP A 184 -16.69 -3.32 13.68
CA ASP A 184 -18.14 -3.31 13.89
C ASP A 184 -18.84 -2.06 13.30
N GLU A 185 -18.10 -0.97 13.13
CA GLU A 185 -18.58 0.23 12.45
C GLU A 185 -18.29 0.22 10.95
N TRP A 186 -17.21 -0.44 10.52
CA TRP A 186 -16.64 -0.27 9.20
C TRP A 186 -17.06 -1.33 8.17
N TYR A 187 -17.01 -2.63 8.48
CA TYR A 187 -17.23 -3.66 7.44
C TYR A 187 -18.50 -4.50 7.63
N GLN A 188 -19.35 -4.19 8.62
CA GLN A 188 -20.56 -4.96 8.89
C GLN A 188 -21.56 -4.89 7.70
N PRO A 189 -22.13 -6.03 7.23
CA PRO A 189 -22.95 -6.05 6.02
C PRO A 189 -24.17 -5.12 6.05
N HIS A 190 -24.83 -4.98 7.21
CA HIS A 190 -26.00 -4.10 7.36
C HIS A 190 -25.66 -2.60 7.26
N LYS A 191 -24.37 -2.24 7.29
CA LYS A 191 -23.87 -0.87 7.12
C LYS A 191 -23.29 -0.63 5.73
N ALA A 192 -23.61 -1.45 4.73
CA ALA A 192 -23.04 -1.37 3.38
C ALA A 192 -23.11 0.04 2.78
N PHE A 193 -24.21 0.79 2.99
CA PHE A 193 -24.41 2.15 2.48
C PHE A 193 -24.05 3.26 3.47
N SER A 194 -23.55 2.93 4.67
CA SER A 194 -23.15 3.91 5.67
C SER A 194 -21.83 4.59 5.29
N ARG A 195 -21.69 5.86 5.70
CA ARG A 195 -20.44 6.61 5.54
C ARG A 195 -19.28 5.88 6.23
N GLN A 196 -18.09 5.96 5.63
CA GLN A 196 -16.88 5.36 6.20
C GLN A 196 -16.36 6.18 7.39
N PRO A 197 -15.89 5.53 8.47
CA PRO A 197 -15.33 6.21 9.64
C PRO A 197 -13.86 6.64 9.39
N ILE A 198 -13.65 7.56 8.46
CA ILE A 198 -12.32 8.00 7.97
C ILE A 198 -11.37 8.40 9.11
N ASP A 199 -11.84 9.17 10.10
CA ASP A 199 -11.00 9.61 11.21
C ASP A 199 -10.54 8.46 12.13
N LYS A 200 -11.39 7.45 12.33
CA LYS A 200 -11.03 6.27 13.14
C LYS A 200 -10.05 5.36 12.40
N ILE A 201 -10.17 5.28 11.07
CA ILE A 201 -9.22 4.56 10.21
C ILE A 201 -7.85 5.26 10.29
N GLN A 202 -7.81 6.60 10.26
CA GLN A 202 -6.55 7.36 10.38
C GLN A 202 -5.87 7.14 11.72
N LYS A 203 -6.61 7.23 12.83
CA LYS A 203 -6.06 7.00 14.17
C LYS A 203 -5.51 5.58 14.36
N TYR A 204 -6.04 4.59 13.63
CA TYR A 204 -5.63 3.19 13.77
C TYR A 204 -4.55 2.75 12.77
N PHE A 205 -4.75 3.01 11.47
CA PHE A 205 -3.87 2.54 10.38
C PHE A 205 -2.94 3.63 9.83
N GLY A 206 -3.13 4.89 10.20
CA GLY A 206 -2.34 6.02 9.69
C GLY A 206 -2.92 6.68 8.44
N GLU A 207 -2.21 7.69 7.95
CA GLU A 207 -2.73 8.58 6.91
C GLU A 207 -2.70 7.95 5.51
N LYS A 208 -1.62 7.24 5.12
CA LYS A 208 -1.48 6.63 3.78
C LYS A 208 -2.63 5.68 3.44
N ILE A 209 -3.03 4.81 4.38
CA ILE A 209 -4.12 3.85 4.20
C ILE A 209 -5.48 4.56 4.24
N THR A 210 -5.62 5.55 5.11
CA THR A 210 -6.86 6.34 5.17
C THR A 210 -7.09 7.12 3.87
N LEU A 211 -6.06 7.67 3.24
CA LEU A 211 -6.19 8.30 1.93
C LEU A 211 -6.67 7.33 0.85
N TYR A 212 -6.33 6.06 0.93
CA TYR A 212 -6.87 5.03 0.04
C TYR A 212 -8.38 4.87 0.23
N PHE A 213 -8.83 4.62 1.47
CA PHE A 213 -10.26 4.46 1.75
C PHE A 213 -11.08 5.73 1.53
N ALA A 214 -10.50 6.90 1.79
CA ALA A 214 -11.12 8.18 1.49
C ALA A 214 -11.26 8.40 -0.03
N PHE A 215 -10.25 8.03 -0.82
CA PHE A 215 -10.31 8.08 -2.28
C PHE A 215 -11.37 7.13 -2.81
N LEU A 216 -11.33 5.87 -2.36
CA LEU A 216 -12.31 4.84 -2.72
C LEU A 216 -13.73 5.30 -2.39
N GLY A 217 -13.96 5.84 -1.19
CA GLY A 217 -15.26 6.37 -0.77
C GLY A 217 -15.76 7.52 -1.64
N LEU A 218 -14.92 8.54 -1.89
CA LEU A 218 -15.30 9.65 -2.76
C LEU A 218 -15.55 9.16 -4.18
N TYR A 219 -14.73 8.23 -4.68
CA TYR A 219 -14.87 7.67 -6.01
C TYR A 219 -16.19 6.92 -6.17
N THR A 220 -16.58 6.08 -5.20
CA THR A 220 -17.88 5.40 -5.17
C THR A 220 -19.04 6.38 -5.23
N VAL A 221 -19.03 7.43 -4.41
CA VAL A 221 -20.09 8.46 -4.44
C VAL A 221 -20.08 9.22 -5.77
N SER A 222 -18.90 9.51 -6.32
CA SER A 222 -18.78 10.18 -7.61
C SER A 222 -19.34 9.35 -8.77
N LEU A 223 -19.40 8.02 -8.67
CA LEU A 223 -19.96 7.15 -9.70
C LEU A 223 -21.50 7.18 -9.75
N ILE A 224 -22.18 7.77 -8.75
CA ILE A 224 -23.65 7.83 -8.72
C ILE A 224 -24.21 8.61 -9.92
N PRO A 225 -23.79 9.87 -10.22
CA PRO A 225 -24.25 10.57 -11.43
C PRO A 225 -24.07 9.80 -12.76
N PRO A 226 -22.87 9.27 -13.12
CA PRO A 226 -22.72 8.50 -14.35
C PRO A 226 -23.52 7.19 -14.33
N ALA A 227 -23.70 6.54 -13.18
CA ALA A 227 -24.54 5.35 -13.07
C ALA A 227 -26.02 5.66 -13.35
N VAL A 228 -26.58 6.71 -12.73
CA VAL A 228 -27.98 7.12 -12.92
C VAL A 228 -28.24 7.54 -14.36
N ILE A 229 -27.39 8.40 -14.92
CA ILE A 229 -27.52 8.83 -16.32
C ILE A 229 -27.32 7.62 -17.25
N GLY A 230 -26.39 6.73 -16.94
CA GLY A 230 -26.17 5.49 -17.70
C GLY A 230 -27.41 4.59 -17.76
N VAL A 231 -28.11 4.41 -16.64
CA VAL A 231 -29.37 3.65 -16.57
C VAL A 231 -30.48 4.34 -17.35
N ILE A 232 -30.65 5.66 -17.20
CA ILE A 232 -31.64 6.43 -17.96
C ILE A 232 -31.38 6.25 -19.46
N TYR A 233 -30.12 6.39 -19.88
CA TYR A 233 -29.74 6.20 -21.28
C TYR A 233 -30.00 4.78 -21.76
N PHE A 234 -29.77 3.77 -20.93
CA PHE A 234 -30.02 2.37 -21.26
C PHE A 234 -31.51 2.07 -21.44
N VAL A 235 -32.36 2.50 -20.50
CA VAL A 235 -33.81 2.21 -20.50
C VAL A 235 -34.55 3.01 -21.57
N THR A 236 -34.28 4.30 -21.71
CA THR A 236 -35.03 5.19 -22.61
C THR A 236 -34.80 4.92 -24.09
N SER A 237 -33.84 4.06 -24.45
CA SER A 237 -33.49 3.72 -25.84
C SER A 237 -33.41 4.95 -26.75
N TRP A 238 -32.91 6.07 -26.22
CA TRP A 238 -32.95 7.36 -26.90
C TRP A 238 -32.23 7.26 -28.26
N ARG A 239 -33.01 7.20 -29.35
CA ARG A 239 -32.49 7.13 -30.71
C ARG A 239 -32.16 8.54 -31.19
N SER A 240 -31.05 9.08 -30.69
CA SER A 240 -30.45 10.32 -31.20
C SER A 240 -29.03 10.06 -31.67
N VAL A 241 -28.66 10.63 -32.82
CA VAL A 241 -27.30 10.59 -33.37
C VAL A 241 -26.29 11.20 -32.39
N TYR A 242 -26.73 12.16 -31.56
CA TYR A 242 -25.88 12.85 -30.59
C TYR A 242 -25.80 12.16 -29.22
N ARG A 243 -26.50 11.05 -28.99
CA ARG A 243 -26.57 10.38 -27.69
C ARG A 243 -25.18 10.05 -27.11
N GLU A 244 -24.34 9.42 -27.92
CA GLU A 244 -23.00 8.98 -27.50
C GLU A 244 -22.08 10.19 -27.25
N ALA A 245 -22.24 11.26 -28.04
CA ALA A 245 -21.47 12.51 -27.90
C ALA A 245 -21.84 13.29 -26.62
N ILE A 246 -23.15 13.43 -26.33
CA ILE A 246 -23.63 14.10 -25.12
C ILE A 246 -23.12 13.37 -23.87
N PHE A 247 -23.20 12.03 -23.88
CA PHE A 247 -22.70 11.23 -22.78
C PHE A 247 -21.17 11.31 -22.63
N ALA A 248 -20.42 11.37 -23.73
CA ALA A 248 -18.98 11.59 -23.69
C ALA A 248 -18.59 12.97 -23.09
N ILE A 249 -19.31 14.03 -23.46
CA ILE A 249 -19.12 15.38 -22.89
C ILE A 249 -19.42 15.35 -21.39
N PHE A 250 -20.52 14.73 -20.99
CA PHE A 250 -20.86 14.54 -19.58
C PHE A 250 -19.72 13.84 -18.81
N ASN A 251 -19.19 12.73 -19.33
CA ASN A 251 -18.08 12.02 -18.66
C ASN A 251 -16.80 12.85 -18.58
N LEU A 252 -16.52 13.69 -19.57
CA LEU A 252 -15.39 14.62 -19.54
C LEU A 252 -15.54 15.65 -18.41
N ILE A 253 -16.74 16.21 -18.25
CA ILE A 253 -17.06 17.16 -17.18
C ILE A 253 -17.00 16.45 -15.83
N TRP A 254 -17.68 15.31 -15.70
CA TRP A 254 -17.72 14.50 -14.49
C TRP A 254 -16.32 14.12 -14.00
N SER A 255 -15.48 13.55 -14.87
CA SER A 255 -14.12 13.16 -14.51
C SER A 255 -13.26 14.35 -14.07
N THR A 256 -13.49 15.53 -14.66
CA THR A 256 -12.82 16.77 -14.26
C THR A 256 -13.26 17.21 -12.87
N ILE A 257 -14.58 17.26 -12.63
CA ILE A 257 -15.14 17.61 -11.32
C ILE A 257 -14.67 16.63 -10.26
N PHE A 258 -14.73 15.32 -10.52
CA PHE A 258 -14.29 14.28 -9.59
C PHE A 258 -12.82 14.46 -9.21
N LEU A 259 -11.92 14.56 -10.20
CA LEU A 259 -10.49 14.68 -9.92
C LEU A 259 -10.14 15.97 -9.19
N GLU A 260 -10.74 17.11 -9.53
CA GLU A 260 -10.50 18.37 -8.82
C GLU A 260 -11.12 18.38 -7.41
N THR A 261 -12.29 17.77 -7.23
CA THR A 261 -12.91 17.57 -5.91
C THR A 261 -12.05 16.69 -5.03
N TRP A 262 -11.46 15.62 -5.58
CA TRP A 262 -10.51 14.79 -4.85
C TRP A 262 -9.31 15.60 -4.36
N LYS A 263 -8.74 16.50 -5.18
CA LYS A 263 -7.60 17.32 -4.74
C LYS A 263 -7.98 18.19 -3.54
N ARG A 264 -9.15 18.82 -3.60
CA ARG A 264 -9.66 19.68 -2.52
C ARG A 264 -9.91 18.88 -1.25
N TYR A 265 -10.57 17.74 -1.37
CA TYR A 265 -10.88 16.87 -0.24
C TYR A 265 -9.61 16.25 0.38
N CYS A 266 -8.63 15.86 -0.43
CA CYS A 266 -7.34 15.35 0.04
C CYS A 266 -6.56 16.42 0.81
N VAL A 267 -6.58 17.68 0.35
CA VAL A 267 -5.97 18.81 1.07
C VAL A 267 -6.69 19.07 2.40
N GLU A 268 -8.02 19.02 2.44
CA GLU A 268 -8.79 19.18 3.67
C GLU A 268 -8.45 18.10 4.72
N LEU A 269 -8.41 16.83 4.31
CA LEU A 269 -8.02 15.71 5.18
C LEU A 269 -6.58 15.84 5.67
N THR A 270 -5.64 16.12 4.77
CA THR A 270 -4.22 16.23 5.16
C THR A 270 -3.93 17.47 5.98
N TYR A 271 -4.75 18.53 5.84
CA TYR A 271 -4.72 19.66 6.75
C TYR A 271 -5.24 19.27 8.13
N SER A 272 -6.40 18.60 8.23
CA SER A 272 -6.98 18.20 9.52
C SER A 272 -6.08 17.24 10.30
N TRP A 273 -5.34 16.37 9.62
CA TRP A 273 -4.35 15.48 10.22
C TRP A 273 -2.98 16.15 10.47
N GLY A 274 -2.74 17.36 9.98
CA GLY A 274 -1.46 18.06 10.11
C GLY A 274 -0.36 17.56 9.17
N THR A 275 -0.69 16.77 8.13
CA THR A 275 0.27 16.17 7.18
C THR A 275 0.53 16.97 5.91
N ILE A 276 -0.22 18.05 5.65
CA ILE A 276 -0.19 18.83 4.40
C ILE A 276 1.20 19.34 3.99
N ASN A 277 2.05 19.65 4.97
CA ASN A 277 3.42 20.11 4.81
C ASN A 277 4.40 19.28 5.65
N THR A 278 3.97 18.13 6.15
CA THR A 278 4.91 17.12 6.64
C THR A 278 5.62 16.68 5.39
N ALA A 279 6.78 17.29 5.14
CA ALA A 279 7.72 16.76 4.19
C ALA A 279 7.88 15.31 4.62
N VAL A 280 7.31 14.39 3.84
CA VAL A 280 7.72 13.00 3.85
C VAL A 280 9.16 13.09 3.38
N SER A 281 9.99 13.36 4.38
CA SER A 281 11.41 13.57 4.37
C SER A 281 12.01 14.65 3.45
N LYS A 282 12.39 15.79 4.04
CA LYS A 282 13.48 16.61 3.45
C LYS A 282 14.78 15.80 3.32
N PHE A 283 14.92 14.69 4.07
CA PHE A 283 16.13 13.86 4.13
C PHE A 283 15.83 12.37 4.19
N GLU A 284 15.18 11.86 3.14
CA GLU A 284 14.79 10.45 3.10
C GLU A 284 16.04 9.59 3.01
N GLU A 285 16.13 8.59 3.86
CA GLU A 285 17.31 7.74 3.91
C GLU A 285 17.40 6.85 2.68
N PRO A 286 18.63 6.46 2.28
CA PRO A 286 18.79 5.43 1.29
C PRO A 286 18.07 4.13 1.71
N ARG A 287 17.40 3.49 0.75
CA ARG A 287 16.80 2.16 0.92
C ARG A 287 17.85 1.13 1.34
N ALA A 288 17.44 0.09 2.06
CA ALA A 288 18.36 -0.93 2.58
C ALA A 288 19.20 -1.61 1.48
N ASN A 289 18.60 -1.83 0.31
CA ASN A 289 19.22 -2.49 -0.85
C ASN A 289 19.98 -1.53 -1.78
N PHE A 290 20.11 -0.25 -1.42
CA PHE A 290 20.87 0.70 -2.23
C PHE A 290 22.37 0.46 -2.10
N TYR A 291 23.04 0.32 -3.24
CA TYR A 291 24.48 0.08 -3.30
C TYR A 291 25.20 1.11 -4.18
N GLY A 292 26.51 1.22 -4.01
CA GLY A 292 27.34 2.23 -4.64
C GLY A 292 28.68 2.36 -3.93
N THR A 293 29.42 3.41 -4.24
CA THR A 293 30.69 3.73 -3.60
C THR A 293 30.46 4.62 -2.39
N LEU A 294 31.27 4.47 -1.35
CA LEU A 294 31.22 5.40 -0.22
C LEU A 294 31.63 6.79 -0.71
N GLY A 295 30.80 7.78 -0.46
CA GLY A 295 31.02 9.18 -0.80
C GLY A 295 30.43 10.08 0.29
N ARG A 296 30.47 11.38 0.06
CA ARG A 296 29.91 12.37 0.98
C ARG A 296 28.62 12.93 0.41
N ASN A 297 27.55 12.95 1.21
CA ASN A 297 26.30 13.58 0.81
C ASN A 297 26.53 15.08 0.59
N PRO A 298 26.20 15.66 -0.58
CA PRO A 298 26.38 17.09 -0.81
C PRO A 298 25.45 17.98 0.03
N VAL A 299 24.35 17.43 0.53
CA VAL A 299 23.35 18.14 1.34
C VAL A 299 23.56 17.92 2.83
N THR A 300 23.73 16.66 3.27
CA THR A 300 23.87 16.36 4.71
C THR A 300 25.31 16.33 5.21
N GLY A 301 26.30 16.30 4.30
CA GLY A 301 27.72 16.22 4.64
C GLY A 301 28.17 14.89 5.27
N LYS A 302 27.26 13.93 5.49
CA LYS A 302 27.54 12.62 6.12
C LYS A 302 28.15 11.63 5.10
N PRO A 303 29.00 10.69 5.54
CA PRO A 303 29.45 9.60 4.70
C PRO A 303 28.27 8.69 4.36
N GLU A 304 27.96 8.57 3.08
CA GLU A 304 26.86 7.74 2.59
C GLU A 304 27.25 7.01 1.31
N VAL A 305 26.47 5.98 0.96
CA VAL A 305 26.63 5.34 -0.34
C VAL A 305 26.12 6.29 -1.41
N VAL A 306 26.92 6.51 -2.45
CA VAL A 306 26.57 7.33 -3.61
C VAL A 306 26.64 6.48 -4.87
N TYR A 307 25.67 6.71 -5.78
CA TYR A 307 25.61 6.05 -7.08
C TYR A 307 25.53 7.09 -8.20
N PRO A 308 26.38 7.04 -9.25
CA PRO A 308 26.36 8.02 -10.32
C PRO A 308 25.03 8.06 -11.08
N LYS A 309 24.42 9.25 -11.17
CA LYS A 309 23.10 9.44 -11.79
C LYS A 309 23.07 9.03 -13.28
N TRP A 310 24.15 9.27 -14.02
CA TRP A 310 24.26 8.91 -15.44
C TRP A 310 24.24 7.40 -15.66
N LYS A 311 24.86 6.60 -14.77
CA LYS A 311 24.82 5.13 -14.84
C LYS A 311 23.40 4.61 -14.67
N ARG A 312 22.64 5.20 -13.74
CA ARG A 312 21.22 4.88 -13.56
C ARG A 312 20.40 5.26 -14.78
N ALA A 313 20.61 6.46 -15.33
CA ALA A 313 19.91 6.91 -16.53
C ALA A 313 20.19 5.96 -17.70
N LEU A 314 21.45 5.53 -17.89
CA LEU A 314 21.82 4.56 -18.90
C LEU A 314 21.10 3.22 -18.70
N ARG A 315 21.07 2.68 -17.48
CA ARG A 315 20.33 1.44 -17.17
C ARG A 315 18.84 1.58 -17.51
N PHE A 316 18.24 2.71 -17.16
CA PHE A 316 16.84 2.97 -17.44
C PHE A 316 16.56 3.04 -18.96
N TYR A 317 17.27 3.90 -19.69
CA TYR A 317 17.00 4.12 -21.10
C TYR A 317 17.49 2.99 -22.02
N ALA A 318 18.61 2.34 -21.69
CA ALA A 318 19.20 1.31 -22.54
C ALA A 318 18.71 -0.12 -22.22
N VAL A 319 18.17 -0.36 -21.01
CA VAL A 319 17.69 -1.70 -20.62
C VAL A 319 16.21 -1.67 -20.27
N THR A 320 15.80 -0.87 -19.27
CA THR A 320 14.41 -0.87 -18.81
C THR A 320 13.43 -0.51 -19.92
N VAL A 321 13.65 0.60 -20.63
CA VAL A 321 12.73 1.06 -21.68
C VAL A 321 12.61 0.02 -22.81
N PRO A 322 13.70 -0.51 -23.40
CA PRO A 322 13.61 -1.57 -24.41
C PRO A 322 12.91 -2.83 -23.93
N VAL A 323 13.16 -3.30 -22.70
CA VAL A 323 12.50 -4.50 -22.16
C VAL A 323 11.00 -4.27 -22.01
N ILE A 324 10.59 -3.11 -21.47
CA ILE A 324 9.18 -2.76 -21.37
C ILE A 324 8.54 -2.66 -22.76
N SER A 325 9.20 -2.02 -23.73
CA SER A 325 8.73 -1.95 -25.11
C SER A 325 8.57 -3.33 -25.74
N LEU A 326 9.51 -4.26 -25.49
CA LEU A 326 9.40 -5.65 -25.93
C LEU A 326 8.20 -6.35 -25.30
N CYS A 327 7.99 -6.21 -23.98
CA CYS A 327 6.83 -6.78 -23.30
C CYS A 327 5.50 -6.24 -23.87
N LEU A 328 5.43 -4.93 -24.13
CA LEU A 328 4.26 -4.31 -24.75
C LEU A 328 4.03 -4.81 -26.18
N PHE A 329 5.10 -5.02 -26.95
CA PHE A 329 5.03 -5.59 -28.28
C PHE A 329 4.54 -7.04 -28.26
N VAL A 330 5.02 -7.87 -27.33
CA VAL A 330 4.54 -9.25 -27.14
C VAL A 330 3.04 -9.24 -26.76
N ALA A 331 2.61 -8.38 -25.84
CA ALA A 331 1.19 -8.26 -25.50
C ALA A 331 0.33 -7.86 -26.72
N PHE A 332 0.84 -6.96 -27.57
CA PHE A 332 0.19 -6.61 -28.83
C PHE A 332 0.07 -7.80 -29.80
N LEU A 333 1.12 -8.61 -29.96
CA LEU A 333 1.08 -9.82 -30.78
C LEU A 333 0.10 -10.86 -30.24
N VAL A 334 0.05 -11.05 -28.92
CA VAL A 334 -0.90 -11.97 -28.27
C VAL A 334 -2.34 -11.54 -28.52
N MET A 335 -2.63 -10.24 -28.46
CA MET A 335 -3.94 -9.72 -28.88
C MET A 335 -4.24 -10.04 -30.35
N LEU A 336 -3.30 -9.82 -31.27
CA LEU A 336 -3.53 -10.14 -32.69
C LEU A 336 -3.82 -11.63 -32.89
N PHE A 337 -3.09 -12.49 -32.18
CA PHE A 337 -3.33 -13.92 -32.17
C PHE A 337 -4.72 -14.27 -31.64
N TYR A 338 -5.20 -13.59 -30.58
CA TYR A 338 -6.57 -13.74 -30.10
C TYR A 338 -7.61 -13.41 -31.19
N PHE A 339 -7.48 -12.28 -31.89
CA PHE A 339 -8.42 -11.93 -32.96
C PHE A 339 -8.37 -12.90 -34.13
N TRP A 340 -7.20 -13.45 -34.45
CA TRP A 340 -7.05 -14.49 -35.46
C TRP A 340 -7.77 -15.78 -35.05
N MET A 341 -7.56 -16.24 -33.82
CA MET A 341 -8.25 -17.41 -33.25
C MET A 341 -9.77 -17.22 -33.18
N GLN A 342 -10.23 -16.02 -32.81
CA GLN A 342 -11.64 -15.70 -32.74
C GLN A 342 -12.30 -15.79 -34.12
N LYS A 343 -11.70 -15.17 -35.14
CA LYS A 343 -12.21 -15.25 -36.52
C LYS A 343 -12.24 -16.68 -37.05
N TRP A 344 -11.24 -17.48 -36.72
CA TRP A 344 -11.22 -18.89 -37.08
C TRP A 344 -12.37 -19.66 -36.42
N ALA A 345 -12.61 -19.46 -35.12
CA ALA A 345 -13.74 -20.06 -34.43
C ALA A 345 -15.09 -19.59 -35.01
N ASP A 346 -15.23 -18.31 -35.34
CA ASP A 346 -16.43 -17.76 -35.96
C ASP A 346 -16.70 -18.43 -37.33
N SER A 347 -15.66 -18.61 -38.17
CA SER A 347 -15.81 -19.28 -39.48
C SER A 347 -16.28 -20.73 -39.40
N LEU A 348 -15.77 -21.50 -38.42
CA LEU A 348 -16.20 -22.88 -38.20
C LEU A 348 -17.65 -22.97 -37.67
N HIS A 349 -18.11 -21.95 -36.96
CA HIS A 349 -19.50 -21.88 -36.50
C HIS A 349 -20.47 -21.53 -37.61
N GLU A 350 -20.06 -20.65 -38.53
CA GLU A 350 -20.84 -20.34 -39.72
C GLU A 350 -21.02 -21.58 -40.62
N GLU A 351 -20.01 -22.43 -40.74
CA GLU A 351 -20.06 -23.67 -41.53
C GLU A 351 -20.92 -24.75 -40.88
N ASP A 352 -20.64 -25.15 -39.63
CA ASP A 352 -21.22 -26.38 -39.06
C ASP A 352 -22.44 -26.18 -38.16
N LYS A 353 -22.77 -24.94 -37.71
CA LYS A 353 -23.93 -24.57 -36.85
C LYS A 353 -24.31 -25.52 -35.70
N GLY A 354 -23.40 -26.42 -35.32
CA GLY A 354 -23.61 -27.47 -34.35
C GLY A 354 -23.31 -26.99 -32.94
N TRP A 355 -23.77 -27.75 -31.95
CA TRP A 355 -23.56 -27.46 -30.53
C TRP A 355 -22.07 -27.40 -30.15
N ILE A 356 -21.23 -28.26 -30.73
CA ILE A 356 -19.78 -28.25 -30.51
C ILE A 356 -19.17 -26.95 -31.06
N SER A 357 -19.61 -26.54 -32.25
CA SER A 357 -19.12 -25.32 -32.88
C SER A 357 -19.58 -24.06 -32.13
N PHE A 358 -20.78 -24.07 -31.55
CA PHE A 358 -21.23 -23.00 -30.64
C PHE A 358 -20.35 -22.87 -29.39
N MET A 359 -19.98 -23.99 -28.77
CA MET A 359 -19.09 -23.99 -27.59
C MET A 359 -17.68 -23.49 -27.94
N LEU A 360 -17.22 -23.75 -29.17
CA LEU A 360 -15.90 -23.33 -29.66
C LEU A 360 -15.75 -21.80 -29.68
N LEU A 361 -16.82 -21.03 -29.85
CA LEU A 361 -16.80 -19.55 -29.85
C LEU A 361 -16.26 -18.95 -28.55
N PHE A 362 -16.43 -19.64 -27.41
CA PHE A 362 -15.98 -19.16 -26.10
C PHE A 362 -14.53 -19.55 -25.79
N VAL A 363 -13.97 -20.54 -26.50
CA VAL A 363 -12.64 -21.09 -26.23
C VAL A 363 -11.52 -20.05 -26.45
N PRO A 364 -11.45 -19.30 -27.56
CA PRO A 364 -10.43 -18.27 -27.75
C PRO A 364 -10.44 -17.21 -26.64
N THR A 365 -11.63 -16.80 -26.20
CA THR A 365 -11.79 -15.80 -25.13
C THR A 365 -11.31 -16.34 -23.79
N ALA A 366 -11.63 -17.60 -23.44
CA ALA A 366 -11.14 -18.25 -22.22
C ALA A 366 -9.62 -18.41 -22.22
N ILE A 367 -9.04 -18.86 -23.35
CA ILE A 367 -7.58 -19.00 -23.51
C ILE A 367 -6.90 -17.63 -23.35
N TYR A 368 -7.43 -16.60 -24.01
CA TYR A 368 -6.89 -15.25 -23.91
C TYR A 368 -6.89 -14.74 -22.46
N ALA A 369 -7.98 -14.92 -21.72
CA ALA A 369 -8.07 -14.52 -20.32
C ALA A 369 -6.98 -15.20 -19.44
N VAL A 370 -6.73 -16.49 -19.65
CA VAL A 370 -5.67 -17.24 -18.94
C VAL A 370 -4.28 -16.71 -19.32
N ILE A 371 -4.01 -16.50 -20.61
CA ILE A 371 -2.72 -15.97 -21.08
C ILE A 371 -2.46 -14.58 -20.49
N ILE A 372 -3.47 -13.71 -20.46
CA ILE A 372 -3.35 -12.38 -19.87
C ILE A 372 -3.01 -12.44 -18.38
N GLY A 373 -3.66 -13.34 -17.62
CA GLY A 373 -3.32 -13.56 -16.21
C GLY A 373 -1.87 -13.99 -15.99
N ILE A 374 -1.37 -14.89 -16.85
CA ILE A 374 0.03 -15.34 -16.83
C ILE A 374 0.98 -14.20 -17.19
N LEU A 375 0.69 -13.45 -18.26
CA LEU A 375 1.52 -12.31 -18.70
C LEU A 375 1.62 -11.21 -17.65
N ASN A 376 0.52 -10.85 -16.99
CA ASN A 376 0.51 -9.88 -15.89
C ASN A 376 1.40 -10.36 -14.73
N SER A 377 1.31 -11.64 -14.39
CA SER A 377 2.12 -12.25 -13.31
C SER A 377 3.61 -12.23 -13.66
N ILE A 378 3.98 -12.63 -14.88
CA ILE A 378 5.36 -12.59 -15.37
C ILE A 378 5.88 -11.14 -15.41
N TYR A 379 5.09 -10.21 -15.95
CA TYR A 379 5.50 -8.82 -16.07
C TYR A 379 5.72 -8.17 -14.71
N ARG A 380 4.92 -8.48 -13.69
CA ARG A 380 5.15 -8.00 -12.32
C ARG A 380 6.52 -8.43 -11.79
N ILE A 381 6.92 -9.67 -12.04
CA ILE A 381 8.25 -10.16 -11.66
C ILE A 381 9.34 -9.42 -12.43
N VAL A 382 9.17 -9.24 -13.74
CA VAL A 382 10.12 -8.51 -14.60
C VAL A 382 10.24 -7.05 -14.14
N ALA A 383 9.12 -6.37 -13.88
CA ALA A 383 9.09 -4.99 -13.42
C ALA A 383 9.79 -4.80 -12.07
N LYS A 384 9.53 -5.69 -11.08
CA LYS A 384 10.25 -5.68 -9.80
C LYS A 384 11.77 -5.86 -10.02
N LYS A 385 12.18 -6.86 -10.82
CA LYS A 385 13.61 -7.10 -11.14
C LYS A 385 14.29 -5.91 -11.86
N LEU A 386 13.61 -5.29 -12.83
CA LEU A 386 14.12 -4.11 -13.52
C LEU A 386 14.26 -2.92 -12.57
N ASN A 387 13.29 -2.73 -11.68
CA ASN A 387 13.30 -1.64 -10.71
C ASN A 387 14.43 -1.81 -9.67
N ASP A 388 14.70 -3.04 -9.26
CA ASP A 388 15.86 -3.36 -8.42
C ASP A 388 17.19 -3.12 -9.14
N PHE A 389 17.27 -3.48 -10.42
CA PHE A 389 18.43 -3.26 -11.28
C PHE A 389 18.76 -1.77 -11.49
N GLU A 390 17.74 -0.90 -11.60
CA GLU A 390 17.88 0.56 -11.72
C GLU A 390 18.56 1.20 -10.50
N ASN A 391 18.54 0.53 -9.34
CA ASN A 391 19.18 0.97 -8.12
C ASN A 391 18.71 2.37 -7.65
N HIS A 392 17.42 2.50 -7.33
CA HIS A 392 16.86 3.73 -6.76
C HIS A 392 17.43 4.04 -5.37
N ARG A 393 17.68 5.32 -5.05
CA ARG A 393 18.20 5.73 -3.74
C ARG A 393 17.12 5.64 -2.66
N LEU A 394 15.94 6.17 -2.95
CA LEU A 394 14.83 6.33 -2.00
C LEU A 394 13.73 5.30 -2.25
N ASP A 395 13.04 4.88 -1.19
CA ASP A 395 11.89 3.98 -1.29
C ASP A 395 10.73 4.65 -2.04
N SER A 396 10.43 5.92 -1.78
CA SER A 396 9.44 6.69 -2.53
C SER A 396 9.74 6.74 -4.04
N SER A 397 11.00 6.92 -4.44
CA SER A 397 11.43 6.90 -5.84
C SER A 397 11.31 5.50 -6.45
N TYR A 398 11.71 4.47 -5.72
CA TYR A 398 11.59 3.08 -6.15
C TYR A 398 10.12 2.74 -6.40
N GLU A 399 9.26 3.05 -5.44
CA GLU A 399 7.82 2.85 -5.50
C GLU A 399 7.17 3.55 -6.70
N ASN A 400 7.43 4.84 -6.87
CA ASN A 400 6.89 5.63 -7.98
C ASN A 400 7.27 5.06 -9.36
N HIS A 401 8.52 4.62 -9.54
CA HIS A 401 8.95 4.04 -10.82
C HIS A 401 8.38 2.64 -11.04
N LEU A 402 8.17 1.85 -9.99
CA LEU A 402 7.51 0.56 -10.10
C LEU A 402 6.05 0.74 -10.53
N VAL A 403 5.33 1.65 -9.88
CA VAL A 403 3.94 1.98 -10.20
C VAL A 403 3.80 2.40 -11.66
N LEU A 404 4.68 3.27 -12.16
CA LEU A 404 4.66 3.68 -13.57
C LEU A 404 4.84 2.50 -14.54
N LYS A 405 5.75 1.56 -14.23
CA LYS A 405 5.99 0.38 -15.06
C LYS A 405 4.77 -0.54 -15.09
N LEU A 406 4.16 -0.79 -13.94
CA LEU A 406 2.99 -1.64 -13.79
C LEU A 406 1.78 -1.04 -14.51
N ILE A 407 1.48 0.24 -14.26
CA ILE A 407 0.36 0.93 -14.92
C ILE A 407 0.51 0.93 -16.43
N LEU A 408 1.71 1.20 -16.97
CA LEU A 408 1.90 1.25 -18.41
C LEU A 408 1.54 -0.08 -19.08
N PHE A 409 1.99 -1.20 -18.49
CA PHE A 409 1.71 -2.52 -19.02
C PHE A 409 0.26 -2.94 -18.80
N ASP A 410 -0.23 -2.84 -17.56
CA ASP A 410 -1.60 -3.26 -17.22
C ASP A 410 -2.63 -2.42 -18.00
N PHE A 411 -2.39 -1.12 -18.19
CA PHE A 411 -3.24 -0.27 -19.04
C PHE A 411 -3.25 -0.75 -20.50
N VAL A 412 -2.08 -0.98 -21.11
CA VAL A 412 -2.05 -1.47 -22.50
C VAL A 412 -2.73 -2.83 -22.58
N ASN A 413 -2.43 -3.75 -21.67
CA ASN A 413 -2.96 -5.10 -21.72
C ASN A 413 -4.50 -5.15 -21.56
N CYS A 414 -5.05 -4.28 -20.69
CA CYS A 414 -6.49 -4.16 -20.50
C CYS A 414 -7.21 -3.48 -21.68
N PHE A 415 -6.61 -2.44 -22.28
CA PHE A 415 -7.32 -1.57 -23.22
C PHE A 415 -6.95 -1.78 -24.69
N ILE A 416 -5.88 -2.52 -25.01
CA ILE A 416 -5.42 -2.67 -26.40
C ILE A 416 -6.45 -3.38 -27.28
N CYS A 417 -7.12 -4.43 -26.79
CA CYS A 417 -8.18 -5.10 -27.54
C CYS A 417 -9.32 -4.13 -27.86
N LEU A 418 -9.73 -3.32 -26.88
CA LEU A 418 -10.80 -2.34 -27.04
C LEU A 418 -10.40 -1.24 -28.03
N PHE A 419 -9.15 -0.77 -28.00
CA PHE A 419 -8.65 0.19 -28.97
C PHE A 419 -8.55 -0.39 -30.38
N TYR A 420 -8.17 -1.67 -30.51
CA TYR A 420 -8.13 -2.36 -31.79
C TYR A 420 -9.53 -2.47 -32.41
N VAL A 421 -10.53 -2.93 -31.64
CA VAL A 421 -11.91 -3.00 -32.14
C VAL A 421 -12.45 -1.61 -32.49
N ALA A 422 -12.26 -0.63 -31.61
CA ALA A 422 -12.82 0.71 -31.79
C ALA A 422 -12.20 1.50 -32.95
N PHE A 423 -10.88 1.43 -33.14
CA PHE A 423 -10.17 2.29 -34.09
C PHE A 423 -9.69 1.59 -35.35
N TYR A 424 -9.35 0.30 -35.28
CA TYR A 424 -8.90 -0.47 -36.43
C TYR A 424 -10.05 -1.20 -37.12
N LEU A 425 -10.82 -2.02 -36.40
CA LEU A 425 -11.99 -2.70 -36.97
C LEU A 425 -13.18 -1.76 -37.21
N GLN A 426 -13.30 -0.72 -36.38
CA GLN A 426 -14.38 0.28 -36.44
C GLN A 426 -15.80 -0.31 -36.32
N ASP A 427 -15.93 -1.51 -35.75
CA ASP A 427 -17.20 -2.18 -35.55
C ASP A 427 -17.79 -1.82 -34.17
N ARG A 428 -18.89 -1.05 -34.20
CA ARG A 428 -19.57 -0.60 -32.98
C ARG A 428 -20.34 -1.71 -32.28
N ALA A 429 -20.86 -2.69 -33.03
CA ALA A 429 -21.63 -3.79 -32.46
C ALA A 429 -20.70 -4.75 -31.72
N VAL A 430 -19.57 -5.11 -32.35
CA VAL A 430 -18.53 -5.93 -31.74
C VAL A 430 -17.92 -5.22 -30.54
N LEU A 431 -17.66 -3.90 -30.63
CA LEU A 431 -17.14 -3.14 -29.50
C LEU A 431 -18.09 -3.20 -28.29
N LYS A 432 -19.38 -2.99 -28.51
CA LYS A 432 -20.39 -3.01 -27.45
C LYS A 432 -20.52 -4.40 -26.84
N SER A 433 -20.60 -5.44 -27.66
CA SER A 433 -20.66 -6.84 -27.21
C SER A 433 -19.42 -7.21 -26.40
N PHE A 434 -18.22 -7.01 -26.97
CA PHE A 434 -16.95 -7.36 -26.34
C PHE A 434 -16.71 -6.60 -25.03
N LEU A 435 -16.96 -5.29 -25.01
CA LEU A 435 -16.85 -4.47 -23.80
C LEU A 435 -17.85 -4.92 -22.72
N SER A 436 -19.10 -5.19 -23.09
CA SER A 436 -20.11 -5.64 -22.13
C SER A 436 -19.74 -6.99 -21.52
N THR A 437 -19.27 -7.94 -22.33
CA THR A 437 -18.80 -9.25 -21.87
C THR A 437 -17.58 -9.07 -20.96
N LEU A 438 -16.57 -8.31 -21.39
CA LEU A 438 -15.36 -8.09 -20.62
C LEU A 438 -15.65 -7.46 -19.25
N LEU A 439 -16.47 -6.41 -19.21
CA LEU A 439 -16.81 -5.72 -17.96
C LEU A 439 -17.63 -6.60 -17.04
N VAL A 440 -18.66 -7.29 -17.55
CA VAL A 440 -19.46 -8.21 -16.74
C VAL A 440 -18.60 -9.36 -16.22
N THR A 441 -17.76 -9.96 -17.06
CA THR A 441 -16.86 -11.05 -16.65
C THR A 441 -15.84 -10.58 -15.62
N GLN A 442 -15.19 -9.43 -15.80
CA GLN A 442 -14.28 -8.87 -14.80
C GLN A 442 -15.00 -8.56 -13.49
N GLN A 443 -16.21 -8.03 -13.57
CA GLN A 443 -17.02 -7.69 -12.42
C GLN A 443 -17.46 -8.93 -11.63
N VAL A 444 -17.86 -10.00 -12.33
CA VAL A 444 -18.21 -11.29 -11.72
C VAL A 444 -16.99 -11.96 -11.12
N ILE A 445 -15.86 -11.98 -11.82
CA ILE A 445 -14.60 -12.55 -11.29
C ILE A 445 -14.13 -11.75 -10.07
N GLY A 446 -14.22 -10.42 -10.11
CA GLY A 446 -13.92 -9.54 -8.98
C GLY A 446 -14.80 -9.88 -7.77
N GLN A 447 -16.11 -9.96 -7.97
CA GLN A 447 -17.06 -10.33 -6.91
C GLN A 447 -16.84 -11.74 -6.37
N ILE A 448 -16.46 -12.71 -7.22
CA ILE A 448 -16.11 -14.07 -6.77
C ILE A 448 -14.82 -14.02 -5.95
N ARG A 449 -13.77 -13.33 -6.42
CA ARG A 449 -12.52 -13.16 -5.69
C ARG A 449 -12.78 -12.54 -4.33
N GLU A 450 -13.57 -11.46 -4.28
CA GLU A 450 -13.96 -10.76 -3.05
C GLU A 450 -14.81 -11.61 -2.11
N ALA A 451 -15.84 -12.31 -2.61
CA ALA A 451 -16.68 -13.19 -1.80
C ALA A 451 -15.90 -14.42 -1.28
N MET A 452 -14.93 -14.90 -2.04
CA MET A 452 -14.04 -15.99 -1.63
C MET A 452 -12.96 -15.54 -0.66
N VAL A 453 -12.63 -14.23 -0.57
CA VAL A 453 -11.59 -13.74 0.34
C VAL A 453 -11.90 -14.13 1.79
N PRO A 454 -13.08 -13.82 2.37
CA PRO A 454 -13.40 -14.30 3.72
C PRO A 454 -13.28 -15.82 3.85
N PHE A 455 -13.78 -16.60 2.89
CA PHE A 455 -13.82 -18.06 2.99
C PHE A 455 -12.43 -18.73 2.86
N LEU A 456 -11.67 -18.39 1.82
CA LEU A 456 -10.32 -18.92 1.58
C LEU A 456 -9.36 -18.53 2.69
N PHE A 457 -9.46 -17.30 3.17
CA PHE A 457 -8.59 -16.81 4.23
C PHE A 457 -9.03 -17.28 5.61
N LEU A 458 -10.33 -17.49 5.89
CA LEU A 458 -10.76 -18.18 7.12
C LEU A 458 -10.19 -19.61 7.17
N HIS A 459 -10.18 -20.33 6.04
CA HIS A 459 -9.58 -21.66 5.98
C HIS A 459 -8.06 -21.64 6.17
N ARG A 460 -7.34 -20.68 5.55
CA ARG A 460 -5.90 -20.48 5.79
C ARG A 460 -5.60 -20.05 7.23
N ARG A 461 -6.39 -19.15 7.78
CA ARG A 461 -6.30 -18.67 9.16
C ARG A 461 -6.56 -19.80 10.15
N SER A 462 -7.49 -20.71 9.87
CA SER A 462 -7.66 -21.93 10.68
C SER A 462 -6.38 -22.74 10.70
N LYS A 463 -5.71 -22.95 9.55
CA LYS A 463 -4.41 -23.65 9.51
C LYS A 463 -3.29 -22.90 10.22
N GLN A 464 -3.22 -21.57 10.10
CA GLN A 464 -2.26 -20.74 10.85
C GLN A 464 -2.53 -20.79 12.35
N LEU A 465 -3.81 -20.77 12.74
CA LEU A 465 -4.25 -20.94 14.11
C LEU A 465 -3.92 -22.34 14.61
N ASP A 466 -4.07 -23.40 13.80
CA ASP A 466 -3.69 -24.77 14.15
C ASP A 466 -2.17 -24.90 14.34
N ILE A 467 -1.36 -24.21 13.53
CA ILE A 467 0.10 -24.10 13.72
C ILE A 467 0.41 -23.36 15.03
N ALA A 468 -0.27 -22.24 15.29
CA ALA A 468 -0.12 -21.48 16.53
C ALA A 468 -0.63 -22.27 17.76
N LEU A 469 -1.65 -23.10 17.59
CA LEU A 469 -2.22 -23.98 18.62
C LEU A 469 -1.33 -25.22 18.86
N LYS A 470 -0.62 -25.72 17.84
CA LYS A 470 0.46 -26.70 18.04
C LYS A 470 1.63 -26.08 18.80
N LYS A 471 2.03 -24.85 18.46
CA LYS A 471 2.96 -24.06 19.30
C LYS A 471 2.40 -23.88 20.73
N ARG A 472 1.07 -23.75 20.91
CA ARG A 472 0.39 -23.64 22.22
C ARG A 472 0.43 -24.93 23.05
N GLN A 473 0.14 -26.10 22.49
CA GLN A 473 0.16 -27.36 23.25
C GLN A 473 1.55 -27.59 23.87
N VAL A 474 2.58 -27.24 23.11
CA VAL A 474 3.96 -27.28 23.53
C VAL A 474 4.28 -26.23 24.62
N LEU A 475 3.68 -25.03 24.58
CA LEU A 475 3.85 -24.00 25.61
C LEU A 475 3.07 -24.29 26.91
N GLN A 476 1.95 -25.01 26.84
CA GLN A 476 1.14 -25.36 28.02
C GLN A 476 1.74 -26.48 28.88
N GLU A 477 2.66 -27.29 28.35
CA GLU A 477 3.35 -28.31 29.15
C GLU A 477 4.39 -27.73 30.13
N ASN A 478 4.83 -26.47 29.95
CA ASN A 478 5.94 -25.90 30.73
C ASN A 478 5.57 -24.74 31.68
N ASP A 479 4.41 -24.09 31.55
CA ASP A 479 4.02 -22.93 32.38
C ASP A 479 2.60 -23.10 32.96
N GLU A 480 2.48 -23.62 34.19
CA GLU A 480 1.26 -23.57 35.01
C GLU A 480 1.07 -22.21 35.72
N ALA A 481 1.56 -21.11 35.16
CA ALA A 481 1.37 -19.78 35.72
C ALA A 481 0.22 -19.03 35.01
N LEU A 482 -0.80 -18.73 35.79
CA LEU A 482 -1.96 -17.92 35.44
C LEU A 482 -1.53 -16.44 35.26
N ASP A 483 -0.93 -16.06 34.13
CA ASP A 483 -0.36 -14.71 33.97
C ASP A 483 -0.69 -14.01 32.65
N VAL A 484 -0.86 -12.68 32.73
CA VAL A 484 -1.15 -11.73 31.64
C VAL A 484 -0.12 -11.83 30.51
N ASP A 485 1.12 -12.22 30.83
CA ASP A 485 2.22 -12.41 29.88
C ASP A 485 1.94 -13.52 28.85
N ALA A 486 1.18 -14.57 29.21
CA ALA A 486 0.80 -15.64 28.29
C ALA A 486 -0.16 -15.17 27.19
N SER A 487 -1.07 -14.24 27.52
CA SER A 487 -2.00 -13.64 26.55
C SER A 487 -1.25 -12.78 25.52
N VAL A 488 -0.25 -12.02 25.98
CA VAL A 488 0.63 -11.21 25.14
C VAL A 488 1.48 -12.09 24.23
N LYS A 489 2.13 -13.12 24.78
CA LYS A 489 2.89 -14.13 24.01
C LYS A 489 2.06 -14.73 22.88
N LYS A 490 0.83 -15.17 23.21
CA LYS A 490 -0.11 -15.75 22.24
C LYS A 490 -0.43 -14.79 21.09
N LYS A 491 -0.74 -13.54 21.42
CA LYS A 491 -1.10 -12.52 20.44
C LYS A 491 0.05 -12.23 19.47
N VAL A 492 1.25 -12.02 20.00
CA VAL A 492 2.44 -11.73 19.20
C VAL A 492 2.79 -12.86 18.23
N VAL A 493 2.71 -14.12 18.68
CA VAL A 493 2.99 -15.29 17.84
C VAL A 493 1.96 -15.45 16.72
N VAL A 494 0.67 -15.22 17.02
CA VAL A 494 -0.38 -15.27 15.99
C VAL A 494 -0.18 -14.17 14.95
N GLU A 495 0.12 -12.94 15.39
CA GLU A 495 0.37 -11.81 14.48
C GLU A 495 1.65 -12.00 13.64
N SER A 496 2.72 -12.61 14.17
CA SER A 496 3.92 -12.96 13.39
C SER A 496 3.58 -13.84 12.17
N SER A 497 2.62 -14.74 12.31
CA SER A 497 2.20 -15.66 11.24
C SER A 497 1.26 -15.06 10.18
N MET A 498 0.76 -13.83 10.41
CA MET A 498 -0.11 -13.15 9.45
C MET A 498 0.66 -12.64 8.23
N ASP A 499 -0.04 -12.47 7.12
CA ASP A 499 0.57 -11.94 5.90
C ASP A 499 0.89 -10.45 6.05
N LYS A 500 2.00 -10.00 5.45
CA LYS A 500 2.32 -8.56 5.40
C LYS A 500 1.51 -7.86 4.34
N TYR A 501 1.02 -6.67 4.67
CA TYR A 501 0.44 -5.77 3.68
C TYR A 501 1.56 -5.14 2.82
N GLU A 502 1.61 -5.49 1.52
CA GLU A 502 2.65 -4.98 0.58
C GLU A 502 2.44 -3.51 0.16
N GLY A 503 1.39 -2.85 0.67
CA GLY A 503 1.09 -1.44 0.43
C GLY A 503 -0.12 -1.23 -0.49
N THR A 504 -0.55 0.04 -0.62
CA THR A 504 -1.78 0.45 -1.32
C THR A 504 -1.67 0.47 -2.85
N MET A 505 -0.55 0.00 -3.42
CA MET A 505 -0.28 0.14 -4.85
C MET A 505 -1.24 -0.66 -5.72
N ASP A 506 -1.43 -1.93 -5.40
CA ASP A 506 -2.31 -2.81 -6.16
C ASP A 506 -3.77 -2.38 -6.02
N ASP A 507 -4.15 -1.92 -4.83
CA ASP A 507 -5.49 -1.42 -4.55
C ASP A 507 -5.79 -0.14 -5.39
N TYR A 508 -4.85 0.82 -5.43
CA TYR A 508 -5.01 1.99 -6.31
C TYR A 508 -4.96 1.65 -7.80
N LEU A 509 -4.18 0.65 -8.20
CA LEU A 509 -4.09 0.20 -9.59
C LEU A 509 -5.42 -0.35 -10.09
N GLU A 510 -6.10 -1.12 -9.25
CA GLU A 510 -7.42 -1.65 -9.51
C GLU A 510 -8.44 -0.52 -9.75
N LEU A 511 -8.50 0.47 -8.86
CA LEU A 511 -9.37 1.65 -9.01
C LEU A 511 -9.01 2.48 -10.25
N PHE A 512 -7.72 2.58 -10.59
CA PHE A 512 -7.27 3.30 -11.77
C PHE A 512 -7.74 2.62 -13.06
N LEU A 513 -7.64 1.30 -13.16
CA LEU A 513 -8.13 0.54 -14.30
C LEU A 513 -9.66 0.63 -14.41
N GLN A 514 -10.37 0.50 -13.28
CA GLN A 514 -11.82 0.67 -13.22
C GLN A 514 -12.25 2.07 -13.70
N PHE A 515 -11.57 3.12 -13.23
CA PHE A 515 -11.78 4.50 -13.70
C PHE A 515 -11.52 4.60 -15.21
N GLY A 516 -10.47 3.95 -15.72
CA GLY A 516 -10.19 3.87 -17.14
C GLY A 516 -11.35 3.30 -17.96
N TYR A 517 -11.97 2.20 -17.51
CA TYR A 517 -13.13 1.62 -18.20
C TYR A 517 -14.33 2.57 -18.25
N VAL A 518 -14.67 3.20 -17.12
CA VAL A 518 -15.79 4.16 -17.04
C VAL A 518 -15.47 5.41 -17.88
N TYR A 519 -14.24 5.93 -17.81
CA TYR A 519 -13.88 7.17 -18.49
C TYR A 519 -13.73 7.03 -20.01
N LEU A 520 -13.18 5.91 -20.49
CA LEU A 520 -12.90 5.69 -21.91
C LEU A 520 -14.09 5.10 -22.67
N PHE A 521 -14.88 4.23 -22.04
CA PHE A 521 -15.80 3.34 -22.76
C PHE A 521 -17.26 3.43 -22.33
N SER A 522 -17.60 4.28 -21.37
CA SER A 522 -18.99 4.41 -20.92
C SER A 522 -19.93 4.94 -22.01
N SER A 523 -19.45 5.68 -23.02
CA SER A 523 -20.27 6.06 -24.18
C SER A 523 -20.68 4.85 -25.03
N ALA A 524 -19.85 3.81 -25.09
CA ALA A 524 -20.18 2.56 -25.75
C ALA A 524 -21.06 1.68 -24.85
N PHE A 525 -20.78 1.62 -23.54
CA PHE A 525 -21.53 0.84 -22.56
C PHE A 525 -21.90 1.69 -21.32
N PRO A 526 -23.07 2.37 -21.32
CA PRO A 526 -23.45 3.29 -20.25
C PRO A 526 -23.61 2.64 -18.87
N LEU A 527 -23.87 1.32 -18.82
CA LEU A 527 -23.98 0.58 -17.56
C LEU A 527 -22.62 0.31 -16.88
N ALA A 528 -21.49 0.64 -17.50
CA ALA A 528 -20.16 0.47 -16.89
C ALA A 528 -20.06 1.12 -15.51
N ALA A 529 -20.62 2.31 -15.34
CA ALA A 529 -20.59 3.04 -14.07
C ALA A 529 -21.43 2.37 -12.98
N VAL A 530 -22.51 1.66 -13.35
CA VAL A 530 -23.34 0.89 -12.40
C VAL A 530 -22.55 -0.27 -11.82
N TRP A 531 -21.87 -1.02 -12.69
CA TRP A 531 -21.04 -2.15 -12.29
C TRP A 531 -19.85 -1.70 -11.43
N ALA A 532 -19.17 -0.62 -11.83
CA ALA A 532 -18.10 -0.03 -11.04
C ALA A 532 -18.59 0.45 -9.65
N PHE A 533 -19.77 1.05 -9.59
CA PHE A 533 -20.39 1.47 -8.33
C PHE A 533 -20.67 0.27 -7.41
N LEU A 534 -21.28 -0.79 -7.93
CA LEU A 534 -21.58 -2.01 -7.16
C LEU A 534 -20.29 -2.70 -6.67
N ASN A 535 -19.25 -2.75 -7.52
CA ASN A 535 -17.93 -3.22 -7.11
C ASN A 535 -17.40 -2.43 -5.92
N ASN A 536 -17.43 -1.10 -5.99
CA ASN A 536 -16.77 -0.31 -4.96
C ASN A 536 -17.53 -0.34 -3.64
N VAL A 537 -18.85 -0.59 -3.66
CA VAL A 537 -19.63 -0.82 -2.44
C VAL A 537 -19.19 -2.10 -1.72
N THR A 538 -18.91 -3.18 -2.46
CA THR A 538 -18.37 -4.41 -1.88
C THR A 538 -16.90 -4.23 -1.48
N GLU A 539 -16.09 -3.64 -2.36
CA GLU A 539 -14.66 -3.51 -2.18
C GLU A 539 -14.28 -2.69 -0.93
N ILE A 540 -15.02 -1.61 -0.62
CA ILE A 540 -14.84 -0.85 0.63
C ILE A 540 -14.87 -1.77 1.86
N ARG A 541 -15.78 -2.76 1.88
CA ARG A 541 -15.99 -3.65 3.03
C ARG A 541 -15.02 -4.84 2.98
N CYS A 542 -14.76 -5.36 1.78
CA CYS A 542 -13.79 -6.42 1.55
C CYS A 542 -12.38 -5.98 1.98
N ASP A 543 -11.93 -4.80 1.56
CA ASP A 543 -10.63 -4.25 1.96
C ASP A 543 -10.55 -3.94 3.43
N ALA A 544 -11.60 -3.35 4.01
CA ALA A 544 -11.68 -3.12 5.46
C ALA A 544 -11.54 -4.45 6.23
N PHE A 545 -12.20 -5.52 5.78
CA PHE A 545 -12.06 -6.85 6.36
C PHE A 545 -10.64 -7.41 6.21
N LYS A 546 -10.02 -7.28 5.02
CA LYS A 546 -8.63 -7.71 4.78
C LYS A 546 -7.67 -7.03 5.78
N MET A 547 -7.80 -5.72 5.95
CA MET A 547 -6.97 -4.93 6.86
C MET A 547 -7.19 -5.26 8.35
N CYS A 548 -8.40 -5.69 8.72
CA CYS A 548 -8.72 -5.97 10.12
C CYS A 548 -8.45 -7.42 10.55
N ARG A 549 -8.44 -8.38 9.61
CA ARG A 549 -8.47 -9.82 9.95
C ARG A 549 -7.44 -10.67 9.23
N ILE A 550 -6.83 -10.19 8.15
CA ILE A 550 -5.94 -10.98 7.30
C ILE A 550 -4.50 -10.51 7.43
N PHE A 551 -4.26 -9.20 7.28
CA PHE A 551 -2.92 -8.66 7.30
C PHE A 551 -2.45 -8.34 8.71
N GLN A 552 -1.12 -8.44 8.90
CA GLN A 552 -0.45 -7.74 9.99
C GLN A 552 -0.75 -6.25 9.92
N ARG A 553 -0.76 -5.58 11.09
CA ARG A 553 -0.87 -4.13 11.14
C ARG A 553 0.30 -3.51 10.37
N PRO A 554 0.03 -2.68 9.34
CA PRO A 554 1.09 -1.92 8.70
C PRO A 554 1.54 -0.76 9.60
N PHE A 555 2.80 -0.34 9.48
CA PHE A 555 3.26 0.89 10.13
C PHE A 555 2.55 2.11 9.53
N SER A 556 2.18 3.05 10.39
CA SER A 556 1.60 4.33 9.96
C SER A 556 2.64 5.15 9.19
N GLU A 557 2.32 5.50 7.96
CA GLU A 557 3.11 6.38 7.11
C GLU A 557 2.36 7.70 6.89
N PRO A 558 2.98 8.86 7.21
CA PRO A 558 2.39 10.14 6.90
C PRO A 558 2.33 10.32 5.39
N ALA A 559 1.19 10.80 4.89
CA ALA A 559 1.00 11.08 3.48
C ALA A 559 0.29 12.43 3.31
N SER A 560 0.78 13.22 2.35
CA SER A 560 0.21 14.53 1.99
C SER A 560 -0.60 14.51 0.68
N SER A 561 -0.54 13.40 -0.07
CA SER A 561 -1.32 13.18 -1.29
C SER A 561 -1.36 11.70 -1.66
N THR A 562 -2.16 11.33 -2.66
CA THR A 562 -2.07 10.00 -3.31
C THR A 562 -0.84 9.85 -4.20
N GLY A 563 0.07 10.84 -4.21
CA GLY A 563 1.36 10.77 -4.87
C GLY A 563 1.24 10.70 -6.39
N ILE A 564 1.81 9.65 -6.98
CA ILE A 564 1.93 9.51 -8.43
C ILE A 564 0.58 9.24 -9.12
N TRP A 565 -0.37 8.63 -8.42
CA TRP A 565 -1.70 8.30 -8.93
C TRP A 565 -2.47 9.54 -9.39
N GLN A 566 -2.42 10.62 -8.61
CA GLN A 566 -3.03 11.90 -8.97
C GLN A 566 -2.40 12.52 -10.22
N ARG A 567 -1.07 12.43 -10.36
CA ARG A 567 -0.35 12.93 -11.54
C ARG A 567 -0.74 12.15 -12.79
N ILE A 568 -0.84 10.82 -12.67
CA ILE A 568 -1.21 9.94 -13.78
C ILE A 568 -2.66 10.17 -14.21
N ALA A 569 -3.61 10.21 -13.27
CA ALA A 569 -5.02 10.47 -13.58
C ALA A 569 -5.20 11.83 -14.28
N THR A 570 -4.51 12.87 -13.79
CA THR A 570 -4.52 14.20 -14.42
C THR A 570 -3.90 14.17 -15.84
N ALA A 571 -2.83 13.42 -16.04
CA ALA A 571 -2.17 13.27 -17.34
C ALA A 571 -3.05 12.51 -18.35
N ALA A 572 -3.73 11.45 -17.92
CA ALA A 572 -4.68 10.69 -18.72
C ALA A 572 -5.81 11.59 -19.24
N ARG A 573 -6.40 12.41 -18.34
CA ARG A 573 -7.41 13.42 -18.69
C ARG A 573 -6.93 14.38 -19.79
N LYS A 574 -5.74 14.97 -19.63
CA LYS A 574 -5.18 15.95 -20.60
C LYS A 574 -5.01 15.34 -22.00
N LYS A 575 -4.53 14.10 -22.09
CA LYS A 575 -4.35 13.41 -23.39
C LYS A 575 -5.68 13.12 -24.08
N GLN A 576 -6.73 12.76 -23.34
CA GLN A 576 -8.04 12.49 -23.92
C GLN A 576 -8.72 13.78 -24.41
N MET A 577 -8.64 14.87 -23.65
CA MET A 577 -9.10 16.18 -24.10
C MET A 577 -8.42 16.58 -25.42
N LEU A 578 -7.09 16.44 -25.53
CA LEU A 578 -6.36 16.72 -26.76
C LEU A 578 -6.79 15.84 -27.95
N ARG A 579 -7.20 14.59 -27.73
CA ARG A 579 -7.66 13.68 -28.79
C ARG A 579 -9.08 13.97 -29.26
N ILE A 580 -9.98 14.33 -28.36
CA ILE A 580 -11.37 14.70 -28.70
C ILE A 580 -11.39 16.03 -29.47
N PHE A 581 -10.63 17.03 -29.02
CA PHE A 581 -10.62 18.35 -29.65
C PHE A 581 -9.75 18.47 -30.90
N LYS A 582 -8.79 17.56 -31.15
CA LYS A 582 -8.05 17.53 -32.42
C LYS A 582 -8.77 16.80 -33.57
N ARG A 583 -9.95 16.22 -33.33
CA ARG A 583 -10.69 15.43 -34.33
C ARG A 583 -11.83 16.11 -35.10
N PRO A 584 -12.08 17.44 -35.06
CA PRO A 584 -12.98 18.07 -36.03
C PRO A 584 -12.22 19.05 -36.94
N ALA A 585 -11.25 18.58 -37.72
CA ALA A 585 -10.61 19.41 -38.74
C ALA A 585 -10.13 18.67 -40.01
N ARG A 586 -10.25 17.33 -40.07
CA ARG A 586 -9.87 16.57 -41.28
C ARG A 586 -11.02 15.93 -42.03
N ASP A 587 -12.20 15.80 -41.42
CA ASP A 587 -13.34 15.10 -42.05
C ASP A 587 -14.43 16.05 -42.57
N THR A 588 -14.12 17.35 -42.72
CA THR A 588 -15.00 18.37 -43.34
C THR A 588 -14.46 18.97 -44.63
N MET A 589 -13.39 18.40 -45.19
CA MET A 589 -12.92 18.71 -46.54
C MET A 589 -12.57 17.41 -47.27
N GLN A 590 -13.59 16.64 -47.65
CA GLN A 590 -13.58 15.75 -48.82
C GLN A 590 -15.01 15.40 -49.22
#